data_AF-A0A349JR20-F1
#
_entry.id   AF-A0A349JR20-F1
#
_cell.length_a   1.000
_cell.length_b   1.000
_cell.length_c   1.000
_cell.angle_alpha   90.00
_cell.angle_beta   90.00
_cell.angle_gamma   90.00
#
_symmetry.space_group_name_H-M   'P 1'
#
loop_
_entity.id
_entity.type
_entity.pdbx_description
1 polymer ?
#
loop_
_entity_poly.entity_id
_entity_poly.type
_entity_poly.pdbx_seq_one_letter_code
_entity_poly.pdbx_strand_id
1 'polypeptide(L)'
;ELDGPYEFYHDNGQLRGKTTLKDGELHGPFVVYHSNGQLESKGTFKNGEWEGSQETYYPNGQLEYKGTYKDGEKCGEWYEDGETVTHDPC
;
A
#
# COMPACT_ATOMS: atom_id res chain seq x y z
N GLU A 1 -21.73 0.93 -10.57
CA GLU A 1 -20.49 1.16 -9.82
C GLU A 1 -19.29 0.61 -10.59
N LEU A 2 -18.08 1.03 -10.22
CA LEU A 2 -16.85 0.35 -10.63
C LEU A 2 -16.54 -0.72 -9.59
N ASP A 3 -16.73 -1.98 -9.97
CA ASP A 3 -16.43 -3.13 -9.13
C ASP A 3 -15.46 -4.07 -9.85
N GLY A 4 -14.46 -4.54 -9.12
CA GLY A 4 -13.51 -5.53 -9.60
C GLY A 4 -12.09 -5.00 -9.74
N PRO A 5 -11.20 -5.78 -10.40
CA PRO A 5 -9.79 -5.45 -10.49
C PRO A 5 -9.60 -4.14 -11.26
N TYR A 6 -8.75 -3.28 -10.72
CA TYR A 6 -8.36 -2.02 -11.33
C TYR A 6 -6.84 -1.97 -11.44
N GLU A 7 -6.35 -1.68 -12.64
CA GLU A 7 -4.93 -1.52 -12.94
C GLU A 7 -4.67 -0.12 -13.46
N PHE A 8 -3.54 0.43 -13.07
CA PHE A 8 -3.08 1.72 -13.56
C PHE A 8 -1.61 1.63 -13.96
N TYR A 9 -1.24 2.45 -14.92
CA TYR A 9 0.01 2.33 -15.66
C TYR A 9 0.82 3.62 -15.52
N HIS A 10 2.14 3.49 -15.59
CA HIS A 10 3.05 4.63 -15.71
C HIS A 10 2.90 5.27 -17.09
N ASP A 11 3.40 6.51 -17.25
CA ASP A 11 3.36 7.22 -18.54
C ASP A 11 4.08 6.48 -19.67
N ASN A 12 5.02 5.60 -19.31
CA ASN A 12 5.76 4.73 -20.24
C ASN A 12 5.00 3.45 -20.63
N GLY A 13 3.76 3.26 -20.15
CA GLY A 13 2.91 2.10 -20.42
C GLY A 13 3.21 0.86 -19.56
N GLN A 14 4.17 0.92 -18.64
CA GLN A 14 4.42 -0.18 -17.71
C GLN A 14 3.39 -0.21 -16.59
N LEU A 15 3.06 -1.40 -16.08
CA LEU A 15 2.14 -1.55 -14.95
C LEU A 15 2.68 -0.79 -13.74
N ARG A 16 1.93 0.20 -13.26
CA ARG A 16 2.27 0.97 -12.06
C ARG A 16 1.66 0.34 -10.83
N GLY A 17 0.45 -0.18 -10.92
CA GLY A 17 -0.17 -0.80 -9.77
C GLY A 17 -1.50 -1.46 -10.10
N LYS A 18 -1.97 -2.24 -9.14
CA LYS A 18 -3.25 -2.92 -9.19
C LYS A 18 -3.92 -2.94 -7.83
N THR A 19 -5.23 -2.92 -7.86
CA THR A 19 -6.10 -2.92 -6.68
C THR A 19 -7.47 -3.51 -7.05
N THR A 20 -8.40 -3.55 -6.12
CA THR A 20 -9.81 -3.86 -6.41
C THR A 20 -10.65 -2.65 -6.03
N LEU A 21 -11.60 -2.29 -6.88
CA LEU A 21 -12.64 -1.33 -6.55
C LEU A 21 -13.88 -2.07 -6.07
N LYS A 22 -14.53 -1.52 -5.06
CA LYS A 22 -15.84 -1.95 -4.59
C LYS A 22 -16.66 -0.71 -4.28
N ASP A 23 -17.83 -0.60 -4.89
CA ASP A 23 -18.72 0.55 -4.76
C ASP A 23 -18.05 1.89 -5.17
N GLY A 24 -17.03 1.81 -6.04
CA GLY A 24 -16.22 2.97 -6.44
C GLY A 24 -15.07 3.33 -5.48
N GLU A 25 -14.90 2.60 -4.38
CA GLU A 25 -13.83 2.81 -3.39
C GLU A 25 -12.74 1.73 -3.48
N LEU A 26 -11.52 2.05 -3.04
CA LEU A 26 -10.45 1.08 -2.94
C LEU A 26 -10.78 0.00 -1.91
N HIS A 27 -10.61 -1.26 -2.28
CA HIS A 27 -10.93 -2.41 -1.46
C HIS A 27 -9.97 -3.57 -1.74
N GLY A 28 -9.63 -4.33 -0.71
CA GLY A 28 -8.78 -5.50 -0.83
C GLY A 28 -7.31 -5.19 -1.10
N PRO A 29 -6.54 -6.16 -1.61
CA PRO A 29 -5.11 -6.03 -1.80
C PRO A 29 -4.75 -4.93 -2.79
N PHE A 30 -3.71 -4.18 -2.45
CA PHE A 30 -3.12 -3.14 -3.26
C PHE A 30 -1.63 -3.39 -3.43
N VAL A 31 -1.13 -3.18 -4.65
CA VAL A 31 0.30 -3.21 -4.93
C VAL A 31 0.65 -2.17 -5.98
N VAL A 32 1.75 -1.46 -5.74
CA VAL A 32 2.34 -0.47 -6.63
C VAL A 32 3.81 -0.80 -6.86
N TYR A 33 4.27 -0.50 -8.06
CA TYR A 33 5.61 -0.71 -8.55
C TYR A 33 6.21 0.63 -8.99
N HIS A 34 7.49 0.81 -8.66
CA HIS A 34 8.33 1.87 -9.19
C HIS A 34 8.41 1.77 -10.72
N SER A 35 8.81 2.86 -11.39
CA SER A 35 9.00 2.87 -12.85
C SER A 35 10.11 1.92 -13.34
N ASN A 36 10.97 1.44 -12.43
CA ASN A 36 11.96 0.41 -12.72
C ASN A 36 11.40 -1.03 -12.58
N GLY A 37 10.12 -1.18 -12.27
CA GLY A 37 9.43 -2.46 -12.09
C GLY A 37 9.60 -3.10 -10.71
N GLN A 38 10.36 -2.49 -9.80
CA GLN A 38 10.50 -2.97 -8.43
C GLN A 38 9.25 -2.63 -7.60
N LEU A 39 8.98 -3.43 -6.58
CA LEU A 39 7.89 -3.17 -5.64
C LEU A 39 8.13 -1.81 -4.97
N GLU A 40 7.13 -0.93 -5.03
CA GLU A 40 7.11 0.36 -4.33
C GLU A 40 6.31 0.23 -3.05
N SER A 41 5.11 -0.31 -3.10
CA SER A 41 4.23 -0.38 -1.93
C SER A 41 3.24 -1.53 -2.05
N LYS A 42 2.88 -2.13 -0.92
CA LYS A 42 1.81 -3.14 -0.83
C LYS A 42 1.08 -3.04 0.50
N GLY A 43 -0.20 -3.39 0.46
CA GLY A 43 -1.03 -3.57 1.63
C GLY A 43 -2.47 -3.83 1.26
N THR A 44 -3.40 -3.44 2.13
CA THR A 44 -4.83 -3.68 1.93
C THR A 44 -5.63 -2.42 2.19
N PHE A 45 -6.61 -2.15 1.32
CA PHE A 45 -7.63 -1.13 1.54
C PHE A 45 -8.95 -1.77 1.98
N LYS A 46 -9.73 -1.02 2.75
CA LYS A 46 -11.09 -1.37 3.12
C LYS A 46 -11.92 -0.09 3.15
N ASN A 47 -12.90 -0.01 2.27
CA ASN A 47 -13.79 1.16 2.14
C ASN A 47 -13.02 2.46 1.94
N GLY A 48 -12.00 2.44 1.06
CA GLY A 48 -11.17 3.60 0.76
C GLY A 48 -10.03 3.89 1.73
N GLU A 49 -9.95 3.20 2.87
CA GLU A 49 -8.93 3.44 3.91
C GLU A 49 -7.92 2.30 4.02
N TRP A 50 -6.70 2.60 4.46
CA TRP A 50 -5.70 1.56 4.74
C TRP A 50 -6.13 0.70 5.93
N GLU A 51 -5.99 -0.61 5.78
CA GLU A 51 -6.36 -1.59 6.80
C GLU A 51 -5.33 -2.73 6.81
N GLY A 52 -4.84 -3.09 8.00
CA GLY A 52 -3.88 -4.17 8.17
C GLY A 52 -2.45 -3.77 7.78
N SER A 53 -1.64 -4.76 7.41
CA SER A 53 -0.21 -4.55 7.19
C SER A 53 0.08 -3.76 5.91
N GLN A 54 0.97 -2.78 6.05
CA GLN A 54 1.49 -1.95 4.97
C GLN A 54 3.01 -2.07 4.90
N GLU A 55 3.55 -2.12 3.69
CA GLU A 55 4.98 -2.07 3.44
C GLU A 55 5.28 -1.17 2.24
N THR A 56 6.29 -0.33 2.36
CA THR A 56 6.77 0.55 1.29
C THR A 56 8.30 0.45 1.19
N TYR A 57 8.79 0.55 -0.03
CA TYR A 57 10.15 0.25 -0.42
C TYR A 57 10.71 1.36 -1.29
N TYR A 58 11.98 1.69 -1.11
CA TYR A 58 12.73 2.57 -1.99
C TYR A 58 12.91 1.94 -3.38
N PRO A 59 13.23 2.74 -4.42
CA PRO A 59 13.48 2.24 -5.78
C PRO A 59 14.66 1.26 -5.90
N ASN A 60 15.47 1.09 -4.87
CA ASN A 60 16.54 0.09 -4.81
C ASN A 60 16.09 -1.24 -4.17
N GLY A 61 14.82 -1.34 -3.75
CA GLY A 61 14.22 -2.50 -3.09
C GLY A 61 14.46 -2.56 -1.58
N GLN A 62 15.12 -1.56 -0.99
CA GLN A 62 15.28 -1.45 0.46
C GLN A 62 13.95 -1.06 1.10
N LEU A 63 13.62 -1.70 2.21
CA LEU A 63 12.43 -1.36 3.00
C LEU A 63 12.55 0.08 3.52
N GLU A 64 11.60 0.93 3.15
CA GLU A 64 11.48 2.31 3.62
C GLU A 64 10.66 2.34 4.90
N TYR A 65 9.46 1.76 4.89
CA TYR A 65 8.69 1.55 6.11
C TYR A 65 7.79 0.32 6.05
N LYS A 66 7.45 -0.19 7.23
CA LYS A 66 6.38 -1.18 7.40
C LYS A 66 5.66 -0.95 8.72
N GLY A 67 4.38 -1.27 8.74
CA GLY A 67 3.57 -1.21 9.95
C GLY A 67 2.17 -1.70 9.71
N THR A 68 1.27 -1.39 10.63
CA THR A 68 -0.13 -1.76 10.55
C THR A 68 -1.00 -0.51 10.61
N TYR A 69 -2.01 -0.47 9.76
CA TYR A 69 -3.12 0.46 9.85
C TYR A 69 -4.35 -0.22 10.44
N LYS A 70 -5.14 0.53 11.19
CA LYS A 70 -6.47 0.12 11.65
C LYS A 70 -7.38 1.32 11.57
N ASP A 71 -8.51 1.18 10.87
CA ASP A 71 -9.47 2.27 10.65
C ASP A 71 -8.79 3.53 10.07
N GLY A 72 -7.83 3.33 9.14
CA GLY A 72 -7.07 4.39 8.50
C GLY A 72 -5.92 4.98 9.34
N GLU A 73 -5.75 4.59 10.61
CA GLU A 73 -4.73 5.12 11.51
C GLU A 73 -3.56 4.15 11.73
N LYS A 74 -2.34 4.69 11.85
CA LYS A 74 -1.15 3.89 12.20
C LYS A 74 -1.32 3.33 13.61
N CYS A 75 -1.17 2.02 13.78
CA CYS A 75 -1.21 1.38 15.09
C CYS A 75 -0.07 0.36 15.25
N GLY A 76 0.27 0.06 16.51
CA GLY A 76 1.34 -0.86 16.87
C GLY A 76 2.74 -0.35 16.54
N GLU A 77 3.66 -1.28 16.27
CA GLU A 77 5.04 -0.95 15.91
C GLU A 77 5.16 -0.66 14.42
N TRP A 78 5.75 0.49 14.13
CA TRP A 78 6.12 0.94 12.80
C TRP A 78 7.63 0.93 12.68
N TYR A 79 8.14 0.34 11.61
CA TYR A 79 9.55 0.46 11.25
C TYR A 79 9.64 1.49 10.13
N GLU A 80 10.45 2.53 10.30
CA GLU A 80 10.64 3.64 9.37
C GLU A 80 12.14 3.94 9.28
N ASP A 81 12.72 3.80 8.09
CA ASP A 81 14.12 4.11 7.77
C ASP A 81 15.18 3.58 8.77
N GLY A 82 14.97 2.38 9.32
CA GLY A 82 15.90 1.80 10.29
C GLY A 82 15.50 1.97 11.75
N GLU A 83 14.51 2.81 12.03
CA GLU A 83 14.02 3.09 13.39
C GLU A 83 12.66 2.45 13.62
N THR A 84 12.38 2.06 14.87
CA THR A 84 11.04 1.59 15.27
C THR A 84 10.34 2.70 16.04
N VAL A 85 9.19 3.11 15.54
CA VAL A 85 8.26 4.06 16.18
C VAL A 85 7.05 3.28 16.71
N THR A 86 6.65 3.55 17.94
CA THR A 86 5.50 2.89 18.57
C THR A 86 4.29 3.83 18.56
N HIS A 87 3.19 3.35 17.98
CA HIS A 87 1.88 3.99 18.00
C HIS A 87 0.97 3.31 19.03
N ASP A 88 -0.24 3.84 19.19
CA ASP A 88 -1.28 3.19 19.99
C ASP A 88 -1.54 1.76 19.49
N PRO A 89 -1.87 0.82 20.39
CA PRO A 89 -2.14 -0.56 20.00
C PRO A 89 -3.29 -0.68 18.99
N CYS A 90 -3.12 -1.59 18.02
CA CYS A 90 -4.23 -2.16 17.27
C CYS A 90 -5.09 -3.05 18.21
#